data_AF-A0A0R1M130-F1
#
_entry.id   AF-A0A0R1M130-F1
#
_cell.length_a   1.000
_cell.length_b   1.000
_cell.length_c   1.000
_cell.angle_alpha   90.00
_cell.angle_beta   90.00
_cell.angle_gamma   90.00
#
_symmetry.space_group_name_H-M   'P 1'
#
loop_
_entity.id
_entity.type
_entity.pdbx_description
1 polymer ?
#
loop_
_entity_poly.entity_id
_entity_poly.type
_entity_poly.pdbx_seq_one_letter_code
_entity_poly.pdbx_strand_id
1 'polypeptide(L)'
;MDNVKLFCPNCGTENAMSADFCKNCGANLASVKEQVQAAEAQKTKVRQQALYHQAVEMADKGNARQAAMLFSQLGDYEDAQEKAVANQAIADEQEKQNQEAQRKQLYDDAMNAFTHGDLQRAGTEFTQLGNYQDAAQKLQLVQNAVAQNQQQAQAQNYEQAYQTALTRANQAQRSADLRSALVDLNNFAGYKDASEQMRQLQAKLPGMQAAEQVKKAANGKRTKQIAIIAGIVVVILAIIGGTVVYQNHTASALKTQVAAQRTSNAKSFKKLPNTTQQDLRDMVATYHGNVNDYTYSVKEKTSNYTIVGYKFVGPDHSKDVLPTSGTRTYNQTAITETN
;
A
#
# COMPACT_ATOMS: atom_id res chain seq x y z
N MET A 1 13.78 6.88 -58.82
CA MET A 1 15.00 6.07 -59.10
C MET A 1 16.02 7.00 -59.77
N ASP A 2 16.36 8.12 -59.14
CA ASP A 2 16.69 9.34 -59.91
C ASP A 2 18.13 9.81 -59.73
N ASN A 3 19.11 8.92 -59.55
CA ASN A 3 20.50 9.36 -59.44
C ASN A 3 21.54 8.36 -59.97
N VAL A 4 21.16 7.52 -60.93
CA VAL A 4 22.13 6.72 -61.68
C VAL A 4 22.66 7.59 -62.82
N LYS A 5 23.98 7.73 -62.92
CA LYS A 5 24.66 8.62 -63.88
C LYS A 5 25.43 7.78 -64.90
N LEU A 6 25.36 8.15 -66.17
CA LEU A 6 26.12 7.50 -67.25
C LEU A 6 27.32 8.36 -67.64
N PHE A 7 28.50 7.75 -67.68
CA PHE A 7 29.69 8.42 -68.21
C PHE A 7 29.96 7.94 -69.63
N CYS A 8 30.13 8.88 -70.56
CA CYS A 8 30.42 8.56 -71.95
C CYS A 8 31.79 7.88 -72.06
N PRO A 9 31.90 6.68 -72.68
CA PRO A 9 33.18 5.97 -72.80
C PRO A 9 34.15 6.66 -73.76
N ASN A 10 33.64 7.50 -74.67
CA ASN A 10 34.47 8.19 -75.66
C ASN A 10 35.08 9.51 -75.12
N CYS A 11 34.35 10.25 -74.29
CA CYS A 11 34.80 11.58 -73.82
C CYS A 11 34.65 11.84 -72.31
N GLY A 12 34.19 10.86 -71.53
CA GLY A 12 34.03 10.96 -70.08
C GLY A 12 32.87 11.85 -69.60
N THR A 13 32.10 12.47 -70.50
CA THR A 13 31.01 13.39 -70.11
C THR A 13 29.89 12.65 -69.38
N GLU A 14 29.39 13.22 -68.29
CA GLU A 14 28.21 12.73 -67.56
C GLU A 14 26.90 13.01 -68.32
N ASN A 15 26.08 11.98 -68.49
CA ASN A 15 24.77 12.01 -69.15
C ASN A 15 23.71 11.36 -68.23
N ALA A 16 22.45 11.75 -68.40
CA ALA A 16 21.32 11.14 -67.70
C ALA A 16 21.08 9.71 -68.20
N MET A 17 20.52 8.83 -67.36
CA MET A 17 20.15 7.45 -67.77
C MET A 17 19.19 7.39 -68.95
N SER A 18 18.37 8.42 -69.14
CA SER A 18 17.46 8.54 -70.27
C SER A 18 18.16 8.94 -71.58
N ALA A 19 19.38 9.46 -71.57
CA ALA A 19 20.05 9.99 -72.76
C ALA A 19 20.57 8.88 -73.69
N ASP A 20 20.10 8.84 -74.94
CA ASP A 20 20.54 7.83 -75.92
C ASP A 20 21.91 8.14 -76.55
N PHE A 21 22.26 9.42 -76.62
CA PHE A 21 23.53 9.91 -77.16
C PHE A 21 24.22 10.83 -76.16
N CYS A 22 25.55 10.91 -76.24
CA CYS A 22 26.33 11.82 -75.40
C CYS A 22 26.07 13.28 -75.77
N LYS A 23 25.73 14.09 -74.77
CA LYS A 23 25.47 15.53 -74.94
C LYS A 23 26.67 16.37 -75.41
N ASN A 24 27.88 15.82 -75.34
CA ASN A 24 29.12 16.51 -75.70
C ASN A 24 29.73 16.00 -77.02
N CYS A 25 29.90 14.68 -77.18
CA CYS A 25 30.57 14.11 -78.36
C CYS A 25 29.66 13.31 -79.31
N GLY A 26 28.35 13.21 -79.03
CA GLY A 26 27.39 12.51 -79.89
C GLY A 26 27.48 10.98 -79.91
N ALA A 27 28.39 10.36 -79.14
CA ALA A 27 28.52 8.90 -79.08
C ALA A 27 27.24 8.22 -78.56
N ASN A 28 26.89 7.07 -79.13
CA ASN A 28 25.76 6.24 -78.70
C ASN A 28 26.03 5.62 -77.30
N LEU A 29 25.07 5.71 -76.39
CA LEU A 29 25.18 5.25 -75.00
C LEU A 29 24.42 3.94 -74.71
N ALA A 30 23.79 3.30 -75.69
CA ALA A 30 22.97 2.09 -75.49
C ALA A 30 23.74 0.95 -74.79
N SER A 31 24.95 0.65 -75.24
CA SER A 31 25.79 -0.41 -74.63
C SER A 31 26.22 -0.07 -73.20
N VAL A 32 26.38 1.21 -72.88
CA VAL A 32 26.73 1.68 -71.53
C VAL A 32 25.51 1.56 -70.60
N LYS A 33 24.30 1.87 -71.11
CA LYS A 33 23.04 1.66 -70.37
C LYS A 33 22.86 0.20 -69.98
N GLU A 34 23.04 -0.73 -70.93
CA GLU A 34 22.95 -2.17 -70.67
C GLU A 34 23.97 -2.63 -69.62
N GLN A 35 25.21 -2.16 -69.69
CA GLN A 35 26.25 -2.49 -68.70
C GLN A 35 25.93 -1.96 -67.30
N VAL A 36 25.42 -0.73 -67.19
CA VAL A 36 25.02 -0.16 -65.89
C VAL A 36 23.82 -0.92 -65.30
N GLN A 37 22.81 -1.24 -66.11
CA GLN A 37 21.67 -2.04 -65.67
C GLN A 37 22.08 -3.45 -65.25
N ALA A 38 22.97 -4.11 -66.00
CA ALA A 38 23.51 -5.42 -65.64
C ALA A 38 24.33 -5.37 -64.33
N ALA A 39 25.13 -4.33 -64.13
CA ALA A 39 25.89 -4.13 -62.90
C ALA A 39 24.97 -3.89 -61.68
N GLU A 40 23.88 -3.14 -61.84
CA GLU A 40 22.88 -2.93 -60.78
C GLU A 40 22.09 -4.20 -60.46
N ALA A 41 21.70 -4.98 -61.47
CA ALA A 41 21.08 -6.28 -61.29
C ALA A 41 22.01 -7.26 -60.56
N GLN A 42 23.29 -7.29 -60.94
CA GLN A 42 24.30 -8.12 -60.28
C GLN A 42 24.52 -7.69 -58.82
N LYS A 43 24.61 -6.38 -58.55
CA LYS A 43 24.72 -5.85 -57.19
C LYS A 43 23.50 -6.22 -56.33
N THR A 44 22.31 -6.16 -56.92
CA THR A 44 21.06 -6.58 -56.26
C THR A 44 21.09 -8.06 -55.93
N LYS A 45 21.52 -8.92 -56.86
CA LYS A 45 21.66 -10.36 -56.66
C LYS A 45 22.65 -10.69 -55.54
N VAL A 46 23.81 -10.04 -55.50
CA VAL A 46 24.81 -10.24 -54.43
C VAL A 46 24.23 -9.84 -53.06
N ARG A 47 23.50 -8.73 -53.00
CA ARG A 47 22.83 -8.30 -51.76
C ARG A 47 21.77 -9.30 -51.32
N GLN A 48 20.92 -9.77 -52.24
CA GLN A 48 19.90 -10.78 -51.95
C GLN A 48 20.53 -12.09 -51.48
N GLN A 49 21.61 -12.56 -52.12
CA GLN A 49 22.32 -13.76 -51.70
C GLN A 49 22.91 -13.63 -50.28
N ALA A 50 23.53 -12.48 -49.96
CA ALA A 50 24.06 -12.24 -48.61
C ALA A 50 22.95 -12.23 -47.55
N LEU A 51 21.82 -11.59 -47.86
CA LEU A 51 20.66 -11.53 -46.96
C LEU A 51 19.99 -12.90 -46.81
N TYR A 52 19.92 -13.69 -47.89
CA TYR A 52 19.42 -15.07 -47.87
C TYR A 52 20.28 -15.95 -46.97
N HIS A 53 21.62 -15.88 -47.11
CA HIS A 53 22.53 -16.61 -46.23
C HIS A 53 22.33 -16.22 -44.75
N GLN A 54 22.18 -14.92 -44.46
CA GLN A 54 21.90 -14.45 -43.12
C GLN A 54 20.57 -14.99 -42.58
N ALA A 55 19.52 -15.05 -43.41
CA ALA A 55 18.22 -15.58 -43.03
C ALA A 55 18.27 -17.08 -42.72
N VAL A 56 19.02 -17.86 -43.51
CA VAL A 56 19.27 -19.29 -43.27
C VAL A 56 20.01 -19.47 -41.94
N GLU A 57 21.06 -18.70 -41.69
CA GLU A 57 21.82 -18.78 -40.44
C GLU A 57 20.96 -18.47 -39.20
N MET A 58 20.04 -17.51 -39.30
CA MET A 58 19.08 -17.22 -38.24
C MET A 58 18.13 -18.39 -37.99
N ALA A 59 17.63 -19.03 -39.05
CA ALA A 59 16.75 -20.19 -38.95
C ALA A 59 17.47 -21.38 -38.30
N ASP A 60 18.72 -21.66 -38.71
CA ASP A 60 19.55 -22.75 -38.17
C ASP A 60 19.89 -22.54 -36.68
N LYS A 61 20.00 -21.29 -36.25
CA LYS A 61 20.15 -20.92 -34.82
C LYS A 61 18.83 -20.99 -34.03
N GLY A 62 17.73 -21.39 -34.66
CA GLY A 62 16.40 -21.44 -34.05
C GLY A 62 15.73 -20.07 -33.87
N ASN A 63 16.31 -19.00 -34.44
CA ASN A 63 15.79 -17.64 -34.36
C ASN A 63 14.75 -17.39 -35.48
N ALA A 64 13.68 -18.16 -35.42
CA ALA A 64 12.68 -18.26 -36.49
C ALA A 64 12.01 -16.90 -36.79
N ARG A 65 11.70 -16.09 -35.78
CA ARG A 65 11.10 -14.76 -35.99
C ARG A 65 12.02 -13.83 -36.78
N GLN A 66 13.32 -13.81 -36.49
CA GLN A 66 14.27 -12.99 -37.25
C GLN A 66 14.51 -13.55 -38.65
N ALA A 67 14.60 -14.87 -38.78
CA ALA A 67 14.70 -15.53 -40.08
C ALA A 67 13.50 -15.17 -40.99
N ALA A 68 12.27 -15.25 -40.47
CA ALA A 68 11.05 -14.90 -41.21
C ALA A 68 11.08 -13.45 -41.73
N MET A 69 11.53 -12.50 -40.92
CA MET A 69 11.67 -11.09 -41.34
C MET A 69 12.69 -10.93 -42.47
N LEU A 70 13.86 -11.58 -42.38
CA LEU A 70 14.90 -11.48 -43.40
C LEU A 70 14.48 -12.16 -44.70
N PHE A 71 13.82 -13.32 -44.62
CA PHE A 71 13.24 -13.99 -45.79
C PHE A 71 12.13 -13.16 -46.45
N SER A 72 11.29 -12.47 -45.67
CA SER A 72 10.26 -11.59 -46.21
C SER A 72 10.84 -10.40 -47.01
N GLN A 73 12.02 -9.89 -46.63
CA GLN A 73 12.70 -8.80 -47.35
C GLN A 73 13.24 -9.22 -48.74
N LEU A 74 13.36 -10.52 -48.99
CA LEU A 74 13.94 -11.04 -50.22
C LEU A 74 12.96 -11.15 -51.39
N GLY A 75 11.64 -11.08 -51.12
CA GLY A 75 10.62 -11.21 -52.15
C GLY A 75 10.72 -12.54 -52.89
N ASP A 76 10.71 -12.49 -54.23
CA ASP A 76 10.74 -13.69 -55.11
C ASP A 76 12.15 -14.32 -55.27
N TYR A 77 13.12 -13.95 -54.43
CA TYR A 77 14.46 -14.54 -54.50
C TYR A 77 14.44 -15.98 -53.97
N GLU A 78 14.77 -16.94 -54.85
CA GLU A 78 14.81 -18.37 -54.53
C GLU A 78 13.50 -18.86 -53.87
N ASP A 79 13.58 -19.54 -52.72
CA ASP A 79 12.44 -20.04 -51.94
C ASP A 79 12.16 -19.15 -50.71
N ALA A 80 12.60 -17.90 -50.73
CA ALA A 80 12.51 -17.01 -49.57
C ALA A 80 11.07 -16.80 -49.07
N GLN A 81 10.07 -16.67 -49.96
CA GLN A 81 8.68 -16.54 -49.52
C GLN A 81 8.19 -17.77 -48.73
N GLU A 82 8.51 -18.98 -49.21
CA GLU A 82 8.14 -20.22 -48.54
C GLU A 82 8.85 -20.33 -47.18
N LYS A 83 10.14 -20.03 -47.14
CA LYS A 83 10.92 -20.01 -45.88
C LYS A 83 10.43 -18.95 -44.90
N ALA A 84 9.95 -17.80 -45.36
CA ALA A 84 9.37 -16.77 -44.50
C ALA A 84 8.12 -17.30 -43.80
N VAL A 85 7.21 -17.93 -44.54
CA VAL A 85 5.98 -18.53 -44.00
C VAL A 85 6.30 -19.68 -43.03
N ALA A 86 7.23 -20.57 -43.40
CA ALA A 86 7.64 -21.68 -42.55
C ALA A 86 8.25 -21.19 -41.22
N ASN A 87 9.15 -20.21 -41.26
CA ASN A 87 9.77 -19.65 -40.05
C ASN A 87 8.77 -18.83 -39.22
N GLN A 88 7.82 -18.15 -39.84
CA GLN A 88 6.75 -17.47 -39.11
C GLN A 88 5.90 -18.48 -38.32
N ALA A 89 5.51 -19.59 -38.94
CA ALA A 89 4.77 -20.65 -38.25
C ALA A 89 5.54 -21.27 -37.08
N ILE A 90 6.86 -21.47 -37.23
CA ILE A 90 7.74 -21.93 -36.13
C ILE A 90 7.76 -20.89 -35.00
N ALA A 91 7.92 -19.61 -35.32
CA ALA A 91 7.95 -18.54 -34.33
C ALA A 91 6.63 -18.43 -33.55
N ASP A 92 5.50 -18.55 -34.23
CA ASP A 92 4.18 -18.48 -33.61
C ASP A 92 3.93 -19.68 -32.69
N GLU A 93 4.36 -20.89 -33.08
CA GLU A 93 4.27 -22.08 -32.24
C GLU A 93 5.21 -21.99 -31.02
N GLN A 94 6.45 -21.52 -31.20
CA GLN A 94 7.36 -21.25 -30.08
C GLN A 94 6.76 -20.24 -29.09
N GLU A 95 6.14 -19.17 -29.59
CA GLU A 95 5.50 -18.18 -28.73
C GLU A 95 4.32 -18.79 -27.95
N LYS A 96 3.48 -19.59 -28.61
CA LYS A 96 2.39 -20.30 -27.95
C LYS A 96 2.88 -21.25 -26.86
N GLN A 97 3.94 -22.02 -27.13
CA GLN A 97 4.57 -22.89 -26.13
C GLN A 97 5.14 -22.10 -24.95
N ASN A 98 5.78 -20.97 -25.22
CA ASN A 98 6.29 -20.07 -24.18
C ASN A 98 5.16 -19.50 -23.31
N GLN A 99 4.05 -19.08 -23.94
CA GLN A 99 2.86 -18.60 -23.22
C GLN A 99 2.24 -19.73 -22.37
N GLU A 100 2.18 -20.95 -22.89
CA GLU A 100 1.68 -22.11 -22.13
C GLU A 100 2.59 -22.44 -20.94
N ALA A 101 3.91 -22.41 -21.13
CA ALA A 101 4.88 -22.62 -20.05
C ALA A 101 4.76 -21.55 -18.95
N GLN A 102 4.59 -20.28 -19.33
CA GLN A 102 4.36 -19.19 -18.38
C GLN A 102 3.06 -19.37 -17.60
N ARG A 103 1.96 -19.73 -18.29
CA ARG A 103 0.67 -20.01 -17.62
C ARG A 103 0.77 -21.21 -16.69
N LYS A 104 1.51 -22.25 -17.08
CA LYS A 104 1.77 -23.40 -16.21
C LYS A 104 2.50 -22.99 -14.94
N GLN A 105 3.59 -22.21 -15.08
CA GLN A 105 4.36 -21.73 -13.94
C GLN A 105 3.49 -20.86 -13.00
N LEU A 106 2.71 -19.93 -13.57
CA LEU A 106 1.81 -19.07 -12.80
C LEU A 106 0.74 -19.89 -12.06
N TYR A 107 0.25 -20.99 -12.66
CA TYR A 107 -0.67 -21.91 -11.98
C TYR A 107 0.00 -22.67 -10.82
N ASP A 108 1.23 -23.14 -11.02
CA ASP A 108 2.00 -23.80 -9.96
C ASP A 108 2.26 -22.84 -8.79
N ASP A 109 2.58 -21.57 -9.07
CA ASP A 109 2.73 -20.50 -8.07
C ASP A 109 1.42 -20.20 -7.33
N ALA A 110 0.31 -20.08 -8.07
CA ALA A 110 -1.02 -19.86 -7.48
C ALA A 110 -1.44 -20.99 -6.54
N MET A 111 -1.13 -22.24 -6.93
CA MET A 111 -1.37 -23.41 -6.10
C MET A 111 -0.48 -23.44 -4.85
N ASN A 112 0.77 -23.04 -4.97
CA ASN A 112 1.67 -22.93 -3.84
C ASN A 112 1.17 -21.87 -2.83
N ALA A 113 0.80 -20.68 -3.31
CA ALA A 113 0.19 -19.64 -2.49
C ALA A 113 -1.10 -20.12 -1.81
N PHE A 114 -1.98 -20.80 -2.55
CA PHE A 114 -3.24 -21.32 -2.02
C PHE A 114 -3.03 -22.35 -0.91
N THR A 115 -2.14 -23.32 -1.11
CA THR A 115 -1.88 -24.39 -0.13
C THR A 115 -1.18 -23.88 1.14
N HIS A 116 -0.43 -22.78 1.06
CA HIS A 116 0.19 -22.11 2.21
C HIS A 116 -0.71 -21.04 2.87
N GLY A 117 -1.95 -20.88 2.38
CA GLY A 117 -2.91 -19.93 2.95
C GLY A 117 -2.67 -18.46 2.58
N ASP A 118 -1.78 -18.17 1.62
CA ASP A 118 -1.64 -16.84 1.03
C ASP A 118 -2.77 -16.61 0.00
N LEU A 119 -3.98 -16.43 0.54
CA LEU A 119 -5.20 -16.31 -0.26
C LEU A 119 -5.21 -15.04 -1.14
N GLN A 120 -4.51 -13.98 -0.74
CA GLN A 120 -4.43 -12.75 -1.52
C GLN A 120 -3.60 -12.98 -2.79
N ARG A 121 -2.41 -13.56 -2.64
CA ARG A 121 -1.55 -13.89 -3.78
C ARG A 121 -2.21 -14.91 -4.69
N ALA A 122 -2.73 -16.01 -4.12
CA ALA A 122 -3.44 -17.04 -4.87
C ALA A 122 -4.61 -16.46 -5.69
N GLY A 123 -5.42 -15.57 -5.10
CA GLY A 123 -6.53 -14.92 -5.81
C GLY A 123 -6.07 -14.06 -6.99
N THR A 124 -4.96 -13.33 -6.82
CA THR A 124 -4.39 -12.50 -7.89
C THR A 124 -3.89 -13.37 -9.05
N GLU A 125 -3.13 -14.43 -8.74
CA GLU A 125 -2.54 -15.31 -9.75
C GLU A 125 -3.61 -16.15 -10.48
N PHE A 126 -4.63 -16.68 -9.77
CA PHE A 126 -5.76 -17.35 -10.43
C PHE A 126 -6.61 -16.42 -11.28
N THR A 127 -6.73 -15.13 -10.91
CA THR A 127 -7.41 -14.13 -11.75
C THR A 127 -6.68 -13.94 -13.08
N GLN A 128 -5.34 -13.85 -13.06
CA GLN A 128 -4.52 -13.72 -14.27
C GLN A 128 -4.60 -14.97 -15.17
N LEU A 129 -4.75 -16.15 -14.58
CA LEU A 129 -4.86 -17.42 -15.31
C LEU A 129 -6.20 -17.57 -16.07
N GLY A 130 -7.26 -16.92 -15.59
CA GLY A 130 -8.59 -16.97 -16.19
C GLY A 130 -9.10 -18.40 -16.32
N ASN A 131 -9.31 -18.84 -17.57
CA ASN A 131 -9.81 -20.19 -17.90
C ASN A 131 -8.68 -21.23 -18.05
N TYR A 132 -7.47 -20.99 -17.52
CA TYR A 132 -6.43 -22.02 -17.52
C TYR A 132 -6.80 -23.16 -16.56
N GLN A 133 -6.92 -24.38 -17.07
CA GLN A 133 -7.26 -25.56 -16.26
C GLN A 133 -8.51 -25.30 -15.41
N ASP A 134 -8.40 -25.41 -14.08
CA ASP A 134 -9.46 -25.17 -13.09
C ASP A 134 -9.24 -23.86 -12.28
N ALA A 135 -8.44 -22.92 -12.80
CA ALA A 135 -8.10 -21.68 -12.10
C ALA A 135 -9.33 -20.85 -11.70
N ALA A 136 -10.36 -20.77 -12.57
CA ALA A 136 -11.60 -20.07 -12.27
C ALA A 136 -12.35 -20.67 -11.06
N GLN A 137 -12.40 -22.00 -10.96
CA GLN A 137 -12.99 -22.70 -9.81
C GLN A 137 -12.18 -22.45 -8.55
N LYS A 138 -10.84 -22.46 -8.64
CA LYS A 138 -9.96 -22.18 -7.50
C LYS A 138 -10.07 -20.73 -7.03
N LEU A 139 -10.22 -19.77 -7.95
CA LEU A 139 -10.47 -18.38 -7.60
C LEU A 139 -11.74 -18.25 -6.76
N GLN A 140 -12.82 -18.96 -7.12
CA GLN A 140 -14.04 -18.96 -6.33
C GLN A 140 -13.81 -19.53 -4.92
N LEU A 141 -13.04 -20.62 -4.81
CA LEU A 141 -12.66 -21.19 -3.50
C LEU A 141 -11.87 -20.20 -2.65
N VAL A 142 -10.90 -19.50 -3.25
CA VAL A 142 -10.12 -18.45 -2.59
C VAL A 142 -11.04 -17.33 -2.09
N GLN A 143 -11.93 -16.82 -2.94
CA GLN A 143 -12.87 -15.75 -2.58
C GLN A 143 -13.78 -16.17 -1.43
N ASN A 144 -14.30 -17.40 -1.45
CA ASN A 144 -15.11 -17.95 -0.37
C ASN A 144 -14.31 -18.05 0.94
N ALA A 145 -13.06 -18.53 0.89
CA ALA A 145 -12.18 -18.63 2.04
C ALA A 145 -11.85 -17.26 2.64
N VAL A 146 -11.57 -16.25 1.80
CA VAL A 146 -11.35 -14.86 2.24
C VAL A 146 -12.61 -14.31 2.93
N ALA A 147 -13.80 -14.49 2.33
CA ALA A 147 -15.05 -14.04 2.91
C ALA A 147 -15.34 -14.72 4.27
N GLN A 148 -15.08 -16.02 4.37
CA GLN A 148 -15.24 -16.76 5.61
C GLN A 148 -14.27 -16.28 6.71
N ASN A 149 -13.00 -16.06 6.37
CA ASN A 149 -12.01 -15.53 7.30
C ASN A 149 -12.38 -14.12 7.78
N GLN A 150 -12.90 -13.26 6.89
CA GLN A 150 -13.40 -11.94 7.26
C GLN A 150 -14.60 -12.02 8.20
N GLN A 151 -15.57 -12.90 7.93
CA GLN A 151 -16.72 -13.12 8.81
C GLN A 151 -16.30 -13.64 10.18
N GLN A 152 -15.36 -14.57 10.24
CA GLN A 152 -14.82 -15.08 11.51
C GLN A 152 -14.09 -13.98 12.29
N ALA A 153 -13.25 -13.17 11.62
CA ALA A 153 -12.58 -12.04 12.26
C ALA A 153 -13.60 -11.00 12.78
N GLN A 154 -14.65 -10.71 12.02
CA GLN A 154 -15.74 -9.84 12.47
C GLN A 154 -16.47 -10.44 13.68
N ALA A 155 -16.77 -11.73 13.68
CA ALA A 155 -17.42 -12.41 14.80
C ALA A 155 -16.55 -12.42 16.06
N GLN A 156 -15.23 -12.62 15.92
CA GLN A 156 -14.26 -12.52 17.02
C GLN A 156 -14.19 -11.10 17.59
N ASN A 157 -14.12 -10.09 16.71
CA ASN A 157 -14.13 -8.69 17.13
C ASN A 157 -15.44 -8.33 17.84
N TYR A 158 -16.58 -8.82 17.34
CA TYR A 158 -17.89 -8.61 17.94
C TYR A 158 -18.01 -9.28 19.32
N GLU A 159 -17.50 -10.51 19.47
CA GLU A 159 -17.40 -11.20 20.76
C GLU A 159 -16.52 -10.42 21.73
N GLN A 160 -15.35 -9.95 21.30
CA GLN A 160 -14.44 -9.19 22.15
C GLN A 160 -15.08 -7.88 22.62
N ALA A 161 -15.81 -7.19 21.75
CA ALA A 161 -16.55 -5.98 22.09
C ALA A 161 -17.65 -6.26 23.11
N TYR A 162 -18.40 -7.36 22.93
CA TYR A 162 -19.40 -7.83 23.90
C TYR A 162 -18.77 -8.10 25.28
N GLN A 163 -17.69 -8.88 25.34
CA GLN A 163 -17.00 -9.21 26.60
C GLN A 163 -16.43 -7.98 27.30
N THR A 164 -15.95 -7.00 26.53
CA THR A 164 -15.44 -5.73 27.06
C THR A 164 -16.57 -4.92 27.72
N ALA A 165 -17.73 -4.83 27.06
CA ALA A 165 -18.91 -4.16 27.62
C ALA A 165 -19.40 -4.86 28.89
N LEU A 166 -19.46 -6.20 28.87
CA LEU A 166 -19.84 -7.02 30.02
C LEU A 166 -18.88 -6.85 31.21
N THR A 167 -17.57 -6.82 30.95
CA THR A 167 -16.54 -6.60 31.98
C THR A 167 -16.69 -5.22 32.61
N ARG A 168 -16.85 -4.17 31.79
CA ARG A 168 -17.06 -2.79 32.27
C ARG A 168 -18.29 -2.69 33.17
N ALA A 169 -19.39 -3.35 32.80
CA ALA A 169 -20.59 -3.36 33.62
C ALA A 169 -20.40 -4.13 34.93
N ASN A 170 -19.75 -5.29 34.89
CA ASN A 170 -19.49 -6.08 36.09
C ASN A 170 -18.52 -5.41 37.07
N GLN A 171 -17.57 -4.63 36.57
CA GLN A 171 -16.57 -3.91 37.38
C GLN A 171 -17.03 -2.52 37.82
N ALA A 172 -18.21 -2.06 37.41
CA ALA A 172 -18.72 -0.74 37.76
C ALA A 172 -18.88 -0.59 39.28
N GLN A 173 -18.17 0.40 39.84
CA GLN A 173 -18.23 0.68 41.28
C GLN A 173 -19.29 1.73 41.66
N ARG A 174 -19.76 2.52 40.68
CA ARG A 174 -20.77 3.56 40.88
C ARG A 174 -22.02 3.28 40.07
N SER A 175 -23.17 3.72 40.58
CA SER A 175 -24.45 3.53 39.90
C SER A 175 -24.50 4.22 38.52
N ALA A 176 -23.77 5.32 38.36
CA ALA A 176 -23.60 6.03 37.09
C ALA A 176 -22.77 5.23 36.06
N ASP A 177 -21.67 4.61 36.51
CA ASP A 177 -20.78 3.82 35.65
C ASP A 177 -21.51 2.58 35.14
N LEU A 178 -22.28 1.92 36.01
CA LEU A 178 -23.09 0.75 35.64
C LEU A 178 -24.17 1.12 34.62
N ARG A 179 -24.85 2.26 34.77
CA ARG A 179 -25.82 2.75 33.77
C ARG A 179 -25.16 2.98 32.42
N SER A 180 -23.99 3.62 32.39
CA SER A 180 -23.26 3.85 31.14
C SER A 180 -22.89 2.53 30.47
N ALA A 181 -22.37 1.57 31.24
CA ALA A 181 -22.00 0.27 30.70
C ALA A 181 -23.21 -0.55 30.19
N LEU A 182 -24.38 -0.40 30.82
CA LEU A 182 -25.62 -1.02 30.35
C LEU A 182 -26.11 -0.46 29.00
N VAL A 183 -25.87 0.84 28.73
CA VAL A 183 -26.12 1.43 27.41
C VAL A 183 -25.19 0.80 26.36
N ASP A 184 -23.92 0.62 26.70
CA ASP A 184 -22.96 -0.04 25.81
C ASP A 184 -23.36 -1.50 25.53
N LEU A 185 -23.80 -2.24 26.55
CA LEU A 185 -24.29 -3.62 26.44
C LEU A 185 -25.57 -3.74 25.61
N ASN A 186 -26.42 -2.72 25.60
CA ASN A 186 -27.67 -2.73 24.83
C ASN A 186 -27.42 -2.87 23.32
N ASN A 187 -26.26 -2.43 22.83
CA ASN A 187 -25.85 -2.66 21.43
C ASN A 187 -25.69 -4.14 21.10
N PHE A 188 -25.62 -5.02 22.11
CA PHE A 188 -25.46 -6.46 21.98
C PHE A 188 -26.73 -7.23 22.38
N ALA A 189 -27.89 -6.58 22.55
CA ALA A 189 -29.09 -7.21 23.14
C ALA A 189 -29.51 -8.55 22.49
N GLY A 190 -29.32 -8.72 21.18
CA GLY A 190 -29.62 -9.95 20.44
C GLY A 190 -28.48 -10.98 20.38
N TYR A 191 -27.36 -10.72 21.05
CA TYR A 191 -26.15 -11.53 20.98
C TYR A 191 -25.97 -12.37 22.24
N LYS A 192 -25.87 -13.69 22.07
CA LYS A 192 -25.71 -14.67 23.16
C LYS A 192 -26.70 -14.43 24.31
N ASP A 193 -26.19 -14.24 25.52
CA ASP A 193 -26.92 -14.04 26.76
C ASP A 193 -27.00 -12.57 27.20
N ALA A 194 -26.66 -11.62 26.32
CA ALA A 194 -26.56 -10.19 26.65
C ALA A 194 -27.83 -9.63 27.30
N SER A 195 -29.01 -9.97 26.78
CA SER A 195 -30.30 -9.54 27.35
C SER A 195 -30.57 -10.09 28.76
N GLU A 196 -30.05 -11.28 29.08
CA GLU A 196 -30.15 -11.87 30.42
C GLU A 196 -29.13 -11.21 31.37
N GLN A 197 -27.87 -11.08 30.95
CA GLN A 197 -26.82 -10.39 31.70
C GLN A 197 -27.22 -8.95 32.04
N MET A 198 -27.81 -8.22 31.08
CA MET A 198 -28.30 -6.86 31.30
C MET A 198 -29.40 -6.80 32.37
N ARG A 199 -30.37 -7.73 32.35
CA ARG A 199 -31.42 -7.78 33.38
C ARG A 199 -30.83 -8.03 34.77
N GLN A 200 -29.87 -8.94 34.88
CA GLN A 200 -29.18 -9.22 36.14
C GLN A 200 -28.37 -8.02 36.65
N LEU A 201 -27.68 -7.31 35.75
CA LEU A 201 -26.93 -6.10 36.07
C LEU A 201 -27.86 -4.93 36.45
N GLN A 202 -28.99 -4.76 35.75
CA GLN A 202 -30.00 -3.75 36.07
C GLN A 202 -30.57 -3.97 37.48
N ALA A 203 -30.77 -5.22 37.91
CA ALA A 203 -31.24 -5.53 39.25
C ALA A 203 -30.27 -5.09 40.37
N LYS A 204 -28.98 -4.87 40.07
CA LYS A 204 -27.98 -4.36 41.03
C LYS A 204 -28.06 -2.84 41.26
N LEU A 205 -28.67 -2.09 40.34
CA LEU A 205 -28.71 -0.62 40.39
C LEU A 205 -29.34 -0.06 41.68
N PRO A 206 -30.52 -0.53 42.15
CA PRO A 206 -31.14 0.03 43.35
C PRO A 206 -30.25 -0.13 44.59
N GLY A 207 -29.59 -1.28 44.73
CA GLY A 207 -28.66 -1.56 45.83
C GLY A 207 -27.44 -0.64 45.82
N MET A 208 -26.85 -0.40 44.63
CA MET A 208 -25.73 0.54 44.48
C MET A 208 -26.14 1.98 44.81
N GLN A 209 -27.32 2.41 44.36
CA GLN A 209 -27.84 3.75 44.65
C GLN A 209 -28.09 3.96 46.15
N ALA A 210 -28.67 2.96 46.83
CA ALA A 210 -28.88 3.00 48.27
C ALA A 210 -27.53 3.10 49.02
N ALA A 211 -26.55 2.28 48.65
CA ALA A 211 -25.21 2.31 49.24
C ALA A 211 -24.51 3.68 49.02
N GLU A 212 -24.65 4.28 47.83
CA GLU A 212 -24.12 5.62 47.54
C GLU A 212 -24.83 6.71 48.37
N GLN A 213 -26.15 6.62 48.54
CA GLN A 213 -26.92 7.55 49.36
C GLN A 213 -26.51 7.45 50.84
N VAL A 214 -26.29 6.24 51.36
CA VAL A 214 -25.78 6.02 52.73
C VAL A 214 -24.38 6.61 52.88
N LYS A 215 -23.47 6.39 51.92
CA LYS A 215 -22.13 7.01 51.93
C LYS A 215 -22.21 8.55 51.88
N LYS A 216 -23.08 9.12 51.05
CA LYS A 216 -23.32 10.57 51.00
C LYS A 216 -23.90 11.10 52.31
N ALA A 217 -24.83 10.41 52.94
CA ALA A 217 -25.42 10.79 54.23
C ALA A 217 -24.40 10.67 55.38
N ALA A 218 -23.58 9.62 55.39
CA ALA A 218 -22.50 9.43 56.36
C ALA A 218 -21.40 10.49 56.22
N ASN A 219 -20.97 10.78 54.99
CA ASN A 219 -20.03 11.87 54.71
C ASN A 219 -20.65 13.23 55.02
N GLY A 220 -21.94 13.44 54.78
CA GLY A 220 -22.68 14.65 55.15
C GLY A 220 -22.77 14.87 56.66
N LYS A 221 -22.88 13.78 57.46
CA LYS A 221 -22.78 13.84 58.92
C LYS A 221 -21.35 14.12 59.38
N ARG A 222 -20.34 13.51 58.77
CA ARG A 222 -18.92 13.77 59.06
C ARG A 222 -18.51 15.20 58.71
N THR A 223 -18.95 15.76 57.58
CA THR A 223 -18.68 17.17 57.24
C THR A 223 -19.41 18.12 58.18
N LYS A 224 -20.61 17.80 58.67
CA LYS A 224 -21.26 18.58 59.73
C LYS A 224 -20.52 18.50 61.07
N GLN A 225 -20.02 17.33 61.46
CA GLN A 225 -19.18 17.19 62.67
C GLN A 225 -17.83 17.91 62.53
N ILE A 226 -17.18 17.80 61.37
CA ILE A 226 -15.95 18.53 61.05
C ILE A 226 -16.24 20.04 60.95
N ALA A 227 -17.39 20.48 60.45
CA ALA A 227 -17.78 21.90 60.42
C ALA A 227 -18.09 22.46 61.82
N ILE A 228 -18.62 21.65 62.74
CA ILE A 228 -18.82 22.05 64.14
C ILE A 228 -17.47 22.14 64.87
N ILE A 229 -16.58 21.16 64.68
CA ILE A 229 -15.22 21.19 65.24
C ILE A 229 -14.39 22.31 64.60
N ALA A 230 -14.51 22.52 63.29
CA ALA A 230 -13.89 23.63 62.57
C ALA A 230 -14.50 24.97 62.97
N GLY A 231 -15.79 25.06 63.32
CA GLY A 231 -16.40 26.27 63.88
C GLY A 231 -15.80 26.64 65.24
N ILE A 232 -15.52 25.65 66.09
CA ILE A 232 -14.83 25.84 67.38
C ILE A 232 -13.36 26.26 67.16
N VAL A 233 -12.68 25.67 66.16
CA VAL A 233 -11.30 26.02 65.79
C VAL A 233 -11.20 27.36 65.05
N VAL A 234 -12.22 27.78 64.29
CA VAL A 234 -12.30 29.07 63.57
C VAL A 234 -12.51 30.23 64.53
N VAL A 235 -13.23 30.05 65.64
CA VAL A 235 -13.32 31.07 66.70
C VAL A 235 -11.96 31.29 67.39
N ILE A 236 -11.10 30.26 67.44
CA ILE A 236 -9.73 30.35 67.99
C ILE A 236 -8.73 30.91 66.95
N LEU A 237 -8.89 30.57 65.66
CA LEU A 237 -8.00 31.04 64.59
C LEU A 237 -8.37 32.41 64.00
N ALA A 238 -9.58 32.93 64.27
CA ALA A 238 -10.01 34.27 63.90
C ALA A 238 -9.29 35.39 64.68
N ILE A 239 -8.51 35.06 65.71
CA ILE A 239 -7.62 36.01 66.39
C ILE A 239 -6.28 36.17 65.65
N ILE A 240 -5.82 35.21 64.85
CA ILE A 240 -4.40 35.21 64.39
C ILE A 240 -4.20 35.38 62.88
N GLY A 241 -5.10 34.96 61.99
CA GLY A 241 -4.64 34.79 60.60
C GLY A 241 -5.66 34.92 59.50
N GLY A 242 -6.82 35.53 59.79
CA GLY A 242 -7.74 35.92 58.74
C GLY A 242 -7.23 37.20 58.07
N THR A 243 -6.49 37.08 56.96
CA THR A 243 -6.83 37.97 55.84
C THR A 243 -6.39 37.57 54.44
N VAL A 244 -5.40 36.70 54.15
CA VAL A 244 -4.89 36.76 52.74
C VAL A 244 -4.80 35.49 51.92
N VAL A 245 -4.68 34.28 52.45
CA VAL A 245 -4.39 33.17 51.53
C VAL A 245 -5.22 31.96 51.86
N TYR A 246 -5.63 31.26 50.79
CA TYR A 246 -5.87 29.82 50.77
C TYR A 246 -7.33 29.37 50.80
N GLN A 247 -8.09 29.60 49.71
CA GLN A 247 -9.07 28.59 49.26
C GLN A 247 -9.60 28.71 47.82
N ASN A 248 -8.82 29.28 46.88
CA ASN A 248 -9.19 29.24 45.45
C ASN A 248 -8.18 28.50 44.54
N HIS A 249 -7.29 27.65 45.08
CA HIS A 249 -6.08 27.23 44.35
C HIS A 249 -5.99 25.77 43.87
N THR A 250 -7.04 24.94 43.92
CA THR A 250 -6.89 23.49 43.60
C THR A 250 -7.54 22.98 42.31
N ALA A 251 -8.14 23.84 41.48
CA ALA A 251 -8.59 23.47 40.12
C ALA A 251 -7.85 24.19 38.98
N SER A 252 -7.17 25.30 39.27
CA SER A 252 -6.42 26.10 38.28
C SER A 252 -4.99 25.58 38.05
N ALA A 253 -4.33 25.04 39.08
CA ALA A 253 -2.95 24.59 39.01
C ALA A 253 -2.73 23.41 38.05
N LEU A 254 -3.66 22.44 38.03
CA LEU A 254 -3.53 21.25 37.17
C LEU A 254 -3.70 21.59 35.69
N LYS A 255 -4.67 22.44 35.33
CA LYS A 255 -4.86 22.88 33.93
C LYS A 255 -3.66 23.66 33.40
N THR A 256 -3.07 24.53 34.22
CA THR A 256 -1.87 25.28 33.86
C THR A 256 -0.64 24.38 33.71
N GLN A 257 -0.50 23.35 34.56
CA GLN A 257 0.58 22.36 34.43
C GLN A 257 0.42 21.47 33.18
N VAL A 258 -0.81 21.02 32.85
CA VAL A 258 -1.09 20.24 31.63
C VAL A 258 -0.74 21.06 30.38
N ALA A 259 -1.15 22.33 30.34
CA ALA A 259 -0.87 23.22 29.23
C ALA A 259 0.63 23.48 29.06
N ALA A 260 1.34 23.80 30.15
CA ALA A 260 2.79 24.02 30.12
C ALA A 260 3.56 22.77 29.69
N GLN A 261 3.16 21.58 30.18
CA GLN A 261 3.75 20.32 29.80
C GLN A 261 3.57 20.01 28.31
N ARG A 262 2.35 20.19 27.77
CA ARG A 262 2.06 19.99 26.34
C ARG A 262 2.86 20.94 25.45
N THR A 263 3.02 22.19 25.84
CA THR A 263 3.87 23.15 25.12
C THR A 263 5.34 22.73 25.13
N SER A 264 5.83 22.14 26.22
CA SER A 264 7.18 21.59 26.31
C SER A 264 7.35 20.35 25.42
N ASN A 265 6.42 19.40 25.48
CA ASN A 265 6.43 18.16 24.71
C ASN A 265 6.36 18.40 23.20
N ALA A 266 5.56 19.38 22.76
CA ALA A 266 5.42 19.77 21.37
C ALA A 266 6.77 20.11 20.71
N LYS A 267 7.78 20.54 21.48
CA LYS A 267 9.13 20.81 20.97
C LYS A 267 9.82 19.54 20.46
N SER A 268 9.57 18.39 21.10
CA SER A 268 10.15 17.10 20.65
C SER A 268 9.46 16.58 19.40
N PHE A 269 8.13 16.78 19.29
CA PHE A 269 7.34 16.42 18.11
C PHE A 269 7.73 17.26 16.88
N LYS A 270 7.89 18.58 17.04
CA LYS A 270 8.31 19.49 15.96
C LYS A 270 9.71 19.23 15.41
N LYS A 271 10.55 18.47 16.11
CA LYS A 271 11.90 18.08 15.66
C LYS A 271 11.88 16.88 14.71
N LEU A 272 10.73 16.22 14.53
CA LEU A 272 10.58 15.06 13.64
C LEU A 272 10.36 15.52 12.19
N PRO A 273 10.70 14.69 11.18
CA PRO A 273 10.34 14.94 9.79
C PRO A 273 8.82 15.12 9.60
N ASN A 274 8.40 15.94 8.63
CA ASN A 274 6.98 16.26 8.41
C ASN A 274 6.11 15.02 8.12
N THR A 275 6.65 14.06 7.36
CA THR A 275 5.98 12.78 7.08
C THR A 275 5.76 11.98 8.36
N THR A 276 6.80 11.84 9.19
CA THR A 276 6.71 11.19 10.50
C THR A 276 5.76 11.90 11.46
N GLN A 277 5.69 13.24 11.42
CA GLN A 277 4.71 13.99 12.21
C GLN A 277 3.27 13.68 11.78
N GLN A 278 3.03 13.49 10.49
CA GLN A 278 1.71 13.15 9.97
C GLN A 278 1.30 11.73 10.38
N ASP A 279 2.18 10.74 10.19
CA ASP A 279 1.93 9.35 10.60
C ASP A 279 1.63 9.24 12.10
N LEU A 280 2.35 10.01 12.93
CA LEU A 280 2.13 10.07 14.37
C LEU A 280 0.79 10.72 14.73
N ARG A 281 0.33 11.73 13.97
CA ARG A 281 -1.00 12.32 14.18
C ARG A 281 -2.09 11.32 13.85
N ASP A 282 -1.98 10.63 12.72
CA ASP A 282 -3.00 9.68 12.27
C ASP A 282 -3.06 8.45 13.21
N MET A 283 -1.90 7.98 13.66
CA MET A 283 -1.80 6.93 14.68
C MET A 283 -2.44 7.37 16.00
N VAL A 284 -2.05 8.53 16.55
CA VAL A 284 -2.56 8.97 17.86
C VAL A 284 -4.06 9.32 17.79
N ALA A 285 -4.55 9.81 16.66
CA ALA A 285 -5.97 10.06 16.41
C ALA A 285 -6.81 8.78 16.44
N THR A 286 -6.28 7.66 15.93
CA THR A 286 -6.91 6.33 15.99
C THR A 286 -7.24 5.90 17.42
N TYR A 287 -6.47 6.36 18.40
CA TYR A 287 -6.66 6.06 19.81
C TYR A 287 -7.25 7.23 20.62
N HIS A 288 -7.76 8.27 19.96
CA HIS A 288 -8.27 9.50 20.59
C HIS A 288 -7.25 10.18 21.53
N GLY A 289 -5.95 10.01 21.30
CA GLY A 289 -4.88 10.61 22.09
C GLY A 289 -4.50 12.02 21.61
N ASN A 290 -3.57 12.66 22.32
CA ASN A 290 -2.95 13.92 21.88
C ASN A 290 -1.45 13.72 21.68
N VAL A 291 -0.92 14.09 20.51
CA VAL A 291 0.52 13.96 20.21
C VAL A 291 1.39 14.73 21.20
N ASN A 292 0.88 15.78 21.84
CA ASN A 292 1.60 16.57 22.83
C ASN A 292 1.60 15.96 24.25
N ASP A 293 0.96 14.81 24.46
CA ASP A 293 1.06 14.05 25.72
C ASP A 293 2.29 13.13 25.75
N TYR A 294 3.04 13.08 24.64
CA TYR A 294 4.22 12.24 24.45
C TYR A 294 5.48 13.09 24.19
N THR A 295 6.63 12.53 24.55
CA THR A 295 7.94 13.01 24.09
C THR A 295 8.53 12.05 23.07
N TYR A 296 9.22 12.58 22.06
CA TYR A 296 9.75 11.80 20.94
C TYR A 296 11.26 11.94 20.84
N SER A 297 11.92 10.84 20.48
CA SER A 297 13.36 10.80 20.19
C SER A 297 13.63 9.94 18.97
N VAL A 298 14.40 10.47 18.03
CA VAL A 298 14.90 9.67 16.90
C VAL A 298 15.96 8.71 17.44
N LYS A 299 15.74 7.41 17.28
CA LYS A 299 16.67 6.36 17.71
C LYS A 299 17.64 6.00 16.60
N GLU A 300 17.15 5.99 15.38
CA GLU A 300 17.95 5.67 14.20
C GLU A 300 17.35 6.38 12.98
N LYS A 301 18.21 6.80 12.06
CA LYS A 301 17.79 7.43 10.80
C LYS A 301 18.65 6.88 9.67
N THR A 302 18.00 6.23 8.70
CA THR A 302 18.61 5.77 7.45
C THR A 302 18.05 6.57 6.28
N SER A 303 18.49 6.26 5.05
CA SER A 303 17.91 6.82 3.83
C SER A 303 16.45 6.38 3.61
N ASN A 304 16.04 5.26 4.19
CA ASN A 304 14.77 4.60 3.85
C ASN A 304 13.74 4.72 4.98
N TYR A 305 14.19 4.87 6.22
CA TYR A 305 13.29 4.95 7.37
C TYR A 305 13.84 5.77 8.53
N THR A 306 12.93 6.28 9.36
CA THR A 306 13.24 6.89 10.65
C THR A 306 12.64 6.04 11.77
N ILE A 307 13.45 5.67 12.75
CA ILE A 307 12.99 4.99 13.95
C ILE A 307 12.75 6.03 15.04
N VAL A 308 11.50 6.13 15.51
CA VAL A 308 11.12 7.04 16.60
C VAL A 308 10.74 6.25 17.83
N GLY A 309 11.40 6.55 18.95
CA GLY A 309 10.96 6.14 20.27
C GLY A 309 10.11 7.23 20.90
N TYR A 310 9.01 6.83 21.52
CA TYR A 310 8.10 7.75 22.22
C TYR A 310 7.93 7.35 23.69
N LYS A 311 7.66 8.34 24.55
CA LYS A 311 7.41 8.15 25.99
C LYS A 311 6.24 9.02 26.44
N PHE A 312 5.26 8.42 27.10
CA PHE A 312 4.15 9.15 27.71
C PHE A 312 4.63 9.99 28.89
N VAL A 313 4.22 11.25 28.91
CA VAL A 313 4.56 12.23 29.96
C VAL A 313 3.35 13.11 30.29
N GLY A 314 2.15 12.65 29.95
CA GLY A 314 0.90 13.32 30.30
C GLY A 314 0.59 13.21 31.79
N PRO A 315 -0.08 14.20 32.40
CA PRO A 315 -0.45 14.18 33.82
C PRO A 315 -1.62 13.22 34.14
N ASP A 316 -2.34 12.75 33.12
CA ASP A 316 -3.44 11.80 33.22
C ASP A 316 -3.06 10.50 32.52
N HIS A 317 -2.46 9.57 33.27
CA HIS A 317 -2.05 8.26 32.76
C HIS A 317 -3.21 7.39 32.25
N SER A 318 -4.48 7.76 32.51
CA SER A 318 -5.63 7.09 31.88
C SER A 318 -5.77 7.41 30.39
N LYS A 319 -5.01 8.40 29.90
CA LYS A 319 -4.91 8.79 28.49
C LYS A 319 -3.66 8.25 27.80
N ASP A 320 -2.89 7.39 28.47
CA ASP A 320 -1.79 6.68 27.83
C ASP A 320 -2.36 5.54 26.99
N VAL A 321 -2.53 5.81 25.70
CA VAL A 321 -3.20 4.93 24.75
C VAL A 321 -2.24 4.25 23.79
N LEU A 322 -0.94 4.57 23.90
CA LEU A 322 0.12 3.88 23.18
C LEU A 322 0.83 2.89 24.13
N PRO A 323 1.39 1.79 23.61
CA PRO A 323 2.22 0.89 24.42
C PRO A 323 3.32 1.69 25.15
N THR A 324 3.52 1.42 26.44
CA THR A 324 4.28 2.22 27.44
C THR A 324 5.70 2.62 27.00
N SER A 325 6.27 1.90 26.05
CA SER A 325 7.38 2.33 25.20
C SER A 325 7.46 1.43 23.98
N GLY A 326 7.80 1.97 22.82
CA GLY A 326 7.97 1.20 21.59
C GLY A 326 8.89 1.89 20.59
N THR A 327 9.50 1.08 19.75
CA THR A 327 10.36 1.50 18.63
C THR A 327 9.58 1.19 17.36
N ARG A 328 9.25 2.20 16.55
CA ARG A 328 8.56 2.00 15.26
C ARG A 328 9.35 2.58 14.11
N THR A 329 9.38 1.82 13.02
CA THR A 329 10.01 2.17 11.74
C THR A 329 9.00 2.91 10.87
N TYR A 330 9.26 4.17 10.57
CA TYR A 330 8.46 4.97 9.66
C TYR A 330 9.17 5.02 8.30
N ASN A 331 8.55 4.42 7.28
CA ASN A 331 9.07 4.45 5.92
C ASN A 331 8.91 5.87 5.37
N GLN A 332 10.00 6.43 4.84
CA GLN A 332 9.99 7.81 4.32
C GLN A 332 9.40 7.93 2.91
N THR A 333 9.05 6.81 2.28
CA THR A 333 8.72 6.76 0.85
C THR A 333 7.22 6.60 0.63
N ALA A 334 6.55 7.74 0.43
CA ALA A 334 5.36 7.84 -0.41
C ALA A 334 5.61 8.91 -1.49
N ILE A 335 6.15 8.44 -2.64
CA ILE A 335 6.02 8.89 -4.06
C ILE A 335 6.53 10.34 -4.38
N THR A 336 7.32 10.65 -5.42
CA THR A 336 7.35 10.21 -6.83
C THR A 336 8.72 10.48 -7.46
N GLU A 337 9.22 9.53 -8.25
CA GLU A 337 10.02 9.86 -9.44
C GLU A 337 9.14 10.67 -10.39
N THR A 338 9.63 11.84 -10.80
CA THR A 338 9.24 12.44 -12.07
C THR A 338 10.38 13.35 -12.53
N ASN A 339 10.95 12.94 -13.66
CA ASN A 339 12.13 13.41 -14.40
C ASN A 339 13.50 12.99 -13.84
#